data_AF-A0A034VMD5-F1
#
_entry.id   AF-A0A034VMD5-F1
#
_cell.length_a   1.000
_cell.length_b   1.000
_cell.length_c   1.000
_cell.angle_alpha   90.00
_cell.angle_beta   90.00
_cell.angle_gamma   90.00
#
_symmetry.space_group_name_H-M   'P 1'
#
loop_
_entity.id
_entity.type
_entity.pdbx_description
1 polymer ?
#
loop_
_entity_poly.entity_id
_entity_poly.type
_entity_poly.pdbx_seq_one_letter_code
_entity_poly.pdbx_strand_id
1 'polypeptide(L)'
;AATAAAAAGTVAVKSVTLAAAAVGDTDDDMSGRPRTTSFAEGNKQAQQNLVLGGVKTSSRDGSKITTVVATPGQGTDRVQEVSYTDTKVIGNGSFGVVFQAKLCDTGELVAIKKVLQDRRFKNRELQIMRKLEHCNIVKLLYFFYSSGEKRDEVFLNLVLEYIPETVYKVARQYAKTKQTIPINFIRLYMYQLFRSLAYIHSLGICHRDIKPQNLLLDPETAVLKLCDFGSAKQLLHGEPNVSYICSRYYRAPELIFGAINYTTKIDVWSAGCVLAELLLGQPIFPGDSGVDQLVEVIKVLGTPTREQIREMNPNYTEFKFPQIKSHPWQKVFRIRTPTEAINLVSQLLEYTPSARITPLKACAHPFFDELRQEGNTTLPNGRPMPPLFNFTEHELSIQPSLIPQLLPKHLQNNSAGRPVAGAGGEGASGSASNPSSGAGTPGGATSQATSDS
;
A
#
# COMPACT_ATOMS: atom_id res chain seq x y z
N ALA A 1 6.04 30.00 31.13
CA ALA A 1 5.48 29.60 29.82
C ALA A 1 5.30 28.08 29.69
N ALA A 2 6.32 27.25 29.97
CA ALA A 2 6.21 25.78 29.96
C ALA A 2 5.22 25.19 30.99
N THR A 3 5.07 25.83 32.15
CA THR A 3 4.15 25.43 33.22
C THR A 3 2.67 25.73 32.93
N ALA A 4 2.37 26.76 32.13
CA ALA A 4 0.99 27.09 31.74
C ALA A 4 0.44 26.16 30.64
N ALA A 5 1.32 25.69 29.73
CA ALA A 5 0.97 24.69 28.72
C ALA A 5 0.68 23.31 29.35
N ALA A 6 1.43 22.94 30.39
CA ALA A 6 1.19 21.71 31.16
C ALA A 6 -0.16 21.76 31.90
N ALA A 7 -0.50 22.88 32.54
CA ALA A 7 -1.77 23.03 33.27
C ALA A 7 -3.00 23.06 32.34
N ALA A 8 -2.91 23.71 31.17
CA ALA A 8 -3.97 23.70 30.16
C ALA A 8 -4.16 22.29 29.54
N GLY A 9 -3.06 21.54 29.37
CA GLY A 9 -3.09 20.14 28.95
C GLY A 9 -3.85 19.25 29.93
N THR A 10 -3.62 19.39 31.23
CA THR A 10 -4.27 18.55 32.27
C THR A 10 -5.79 18.78 32.36
N VAL A 11 -6.27 20.01 32.14
CA VAL A 11 -7.71 20.35 32.15
C VAL A 11 -8.39 19.87 30.86
N ALA A 12 -7.71 19.99 29.72
CA ALA A 12 -8.19 19.45 28.45
C ALA A 12 -8.30 17.93 28.48
N VAL A 13 -7.30 17.23 29.05
CA VAL A 13 -7.29 15.78 29.20
C VAL A 13 -8.49 15.33 30.06
N LYS A 14 -8.71 15.88 31.25
CA LYS A 14 -9.87 15.48 32.11
C LYS A 14 -11.23 15.69 31.43
N SER A 15 -11.39 16.76 30.65
CA SER A 15 -12.64 17.08 29.96
C SER A 15 -12.90 16.16 28.76
N VAL A 16 -11.82 15.70 28.12
CA VAL A 16 -11.87 14.84 26.93
C VAL A 16 -11.97 13.36 27.35
N THR A 17 -11.32 12.93 28.44
CA THR A 17 -11.49 11.58 29.03
C THR A 17 -12.93 11.27 29.45
N LEU A 18 -13.67 12.26 29.97
CA LEU A 18 -15.11 12.12 30.27
C LEU A 18 -15.98 11.99 29.00
N ALA A 19 -15.54 12.54 27.87
CA ALA A 19 -16.21 12.37 26.57
C ALA A 19 -15.99 10.97 25.96
N ALA A 20 -14.91 10.28 26.32
CA ALA A 20 -14.60 8.90 25.89
C ALA A 20 -15.57 7.87 26.43
N ALA A 21 -15.94 8.04 27.70
CA ALA A 21 -16.79 7.09 28.42
C ALA A 21 -18.20 6.99 27.80
N ALA A 22 -18.66 8.04 27.11
CA ALA A 22 -19.91 8.05 26.36
C ALA A 22 -19.82 7.33 24.99
N VAL A 23 -18.61 7.10 24.47
CA VAL A 23 -18.36 6.46 23.16
C VAL A 23 -18.22 4.92 23.28
N GLY A 24 -18.40 4.35 24.47
CA GLY A 24 -18.39 2.89 24.67
C GLY A 24 -16.99 2.27 24.57
N ASP A 25 -15.95 2.99 24.99
CA ASP A 25 -14.57 2.49 25.04
C ASP A 25 -14.41 1.62 26.31
N THR A 26 -14.60 0.30 26.17
CA THR A 26 -14.04 -0.64 27.14
C THR A 26 -12.59 -0.89 26.77
N ASP A 27 -11.68 -0.58 27.71
CA ASP A 27 -10.25 -0.88 27.66
C ASP A 27 -9.96 -2.20 26.95
N ASP A 28 -9.15 -2.15 25.89
CA ASP A 28 -8.47 -3.34 25.40
C ASP A 28 -7.08 -3.02 24.84
N ASP A 29 -6.19 -3.87 25.30
CA ASP A 29 -4.75 -3.83 25.31
C ASP A 29 -4.09 -3.72 23.92
N MET A 30 -2.84 -3.26 23.92
CA MET A 30 -1.92 -3.24 22.78
C MET A 30 -1.52 -4.64 22.29
N SER A 31 -2.23 -5.70 22.70
CA SER A 31 -1.94 -7.07 22.35
C SER A 31 -3.22 -7.90 22.05
N GLY A 32 -3.24 -8.52 20.87
CA GLY A 32 -3.80 -9.88 20.74
C GLY A 32 -5.28 -10.09 20.39
N ARG A 33 -6.23 -9.17 20.59
CA ARG A 33 -7.64 -9.46 20.20
C ARG A 33 -7.89 -9.28 18.69
N PRO A 34 -8.68 -10.16 18.05
CA PRO A 34 -9.04 -10.02 16.63
C PRO A 34 -9.84 -8.74 16.44
N ARG A 35 -9.30 -7.80 15.68
CA ARG A 35 -10.05 -6.63 15.20
C ARG A 35 -11.03 -7.17 14.15
N THR A 36 -12.27 -7.35 14.55
CA THR A 36 -13.25 -8.08 13.74
C THR A 36 -13.60 -7.28 12.49
N THR A 37 -13.42 -7.90 11.32
CA THR A 37 -14.12 -7.46 10.11
C THR A 37 -15.60 -7.81 10.30
N SER A 38 -16.51 -6.97 9.82
CA SER A 38 -17.97 -7.07 10.02
C SER A 38 -18.50 -8.51 10.10
N PHE A 39 -19.43 -8.77 11.03
CA PHE A 39 -20.11 -10.07 11.15
C PHE A 39 -20.74 -10.50 9.82
N ALA A 40 -20.72 -11.80 9.54
CA ALA A 40 -21.41 -12.33 8.38
C ALA A 40 -22.93 -12.20 8.56
N GLU A 41 -23.57 -11.29 7.80
CA GLU A 41 -25.03 -11.33 7.63
C GLU A 41 -25.42 -12.63 6.92
N GLY A 42 -26.45 -13.28 7.47
CA GLY A 42 -26.95 -14.59 7.05
C GLY A 42 -27.48 -14.57 5.62
N ASN A 43 -26.59 -14.75 4.65
CA ASN A 43 -26.96 -15.02 3.26
C ASN A 43 -26.47 -16.41 2.88
N LYS A 44 -27.42 -17.31 2.57
CA LYS A 44 -27.20 -18.75 2.26
C LYS A 44 -26.57 -19.00 0.88
N GLN A 45 -25.84 -18.04 0.31
CA GLN A 45 -25.23 -18.19 -1.01
C GLN A 45 -23.75 -17.79 -1.00
N ALA A 46 -22.91 -18.81 -0.81
CA ALA A 46 -21.59 -19.03 -1.43
C ALA A 46 -20.89 -20.19 -0.70
N GLN A 47 -21.51 -21.38 -0.70
CA GLN A 47 -20.77 -22.60 -0.38
C GLN A 47 -19.94 -22.97 -1.60
N GLN A 48 -18.75 -22.39 -1.73
CA GLN A 48 -17.71 -23.00 -2.56
C GLN A 48 -17.21 -24.24 -1.82
N ASN A 49 -17.19 -25.39 -2.51
CA ASN A 49 -16.55 -26.61 -2.04
C ASN A 49 -15.07 -26.29 -1.73
N LEU A 50 -14.74 -26.09 -0.46
CA LEU A 50 -13.37 -25.90 0.00
C LEU A 50 -12.62 -27.21 -0.26
N VAL A 51 -11.75 -27.23 -1.25
CA VAL A 51 -10.84 -28.35 -1.48
C VAL A 51 -9.80 -28.32 -0.37
N LEU A 52 -9.96 -29.18 0.64
CA LEU A 52 -8.93 -29.43 1.64
C LEU A 52 -7.75 -30.08 0.93
N GLY A 53 -6.69 -29.30 0.67
CA GLY A 53 -5.47 -29.81 0.09
C GLY A 53 -4.79 -30.77 1.06
N GLY A 54 -4.49 -31.98 0.61
CA GLY A 54 -3.68 -32.91 1.40
C GLY A 54 -2.29 -32.31 1.61
N VAL A 55 -1.89 -32.12 2.87
CA VAL A 55 -0.53 -31.72 3.23
C VAL A 55 0.31 -32.99 3.38
N LYS A 56 1.31 -33.17 2.51
CA LYS A 56 2.27 -34.27 2.60
C LYS A 56 3.58 -33.73 3.15
N THR A 57 4.12 -34.37 4.18
CA THR A 57 5.45 -34.03 4.71
C THR A 57 6.41 -35.18 4.44
N SER A 58 7.55 -34.87 3.83
CA SER A 58 8.65 -35.81 3.60
C SER A 58 9.96 -35.25 4.17
N SER A 59 10.98 -36.09 4.27
CA SER A 59 12.33 -35.70 4.66
C SER A 59 13.26 -36.00 3.49
N ARG A 60 14.09 -35.03 3.10
CA ARG A 60 15.16 -35.21 2.11
C ARG A 60 16.40 -34.51 2.62
N ASP A 61 17.51 -35.24 2.71
CA ASP A 61 18.81 -34.72 3.17
C ASP A 61 18.75 -34.01 4.55
N GLY A 62 17.91 -34.51 5.46
CA GLY A 62 17.70 -33.95 6.80
C GLY A 62 16.77 -32.73 6.85
N SER A 63 16.33 -32.21 5.70
CA SER A 63 15.40 -31.08 5.61
C SER A 63 13.96 -31.56 5.45
N LYS A 64 13.05 -31.00 6.25
CA LYS A 64 11.62 -31.30 6.20
C LYS A 64 10.97 -30.57 5.03
N ILE A 65 10.52 -31.32 4.03
CA ILE A 65 9.79 -30.81 2.86
C ILE A 65 8.29 -30.93 3.12
N THR A 66 7.57 -29.85 2.86
CA THR A 66 6.10 -29.82 2.89
C THR A 66 5.58 -29.61 1.47
N THR A 67 4.76 -30.55 0.99
CA THR A 67 4.11 -30.48 -0.33
C THR A 67 2.62 -30.31 -0.13
N VAL A 68 2.05 -29.32 -0.83
CA VAL A 68 0.62 -28.98 -0.77
C VAL A 68 0.04 -28.86 -2.18
N VAL A 69 -1.25 -29.12 -2.30
CA VAL A 69 -2.01 -28.76 -3.51
C VAL A 69 -2.53 -27.34 -3.34
N ALA A 70 -2.01 -26.41 -4.13
CA ALA A 70 -2.32 -24.99 -4.02
C ALA A 70 -2.88 -24.43 -5.33
N THR A 71 -3.66 -23.36 -5.21
CA THR A 71 -4.23 -22.62 -6.34
C THR A 71 -3.37 -21.38 -6.60
N PRO A 72 -3.02 -21.06 -7.86
CA PRO A 72 -2.39 -19.78 -8.20
C PRO A 72 -3.20 -18.59 -7.68
N GLY A 73 -2.51 -17.58 -7.15
CA GLY A 73 -3.14 -16.37 -6.64
C GLY A 73 -3.81 -15.53 -7.74
N GLN A 74 -3.28 -15.61 -8.95
CA GLN A 74 -3.78 -14.92 -10.14
C GLN A 74 -4.01 -15.93 -11.27
N GLY A 75 -4.91 -15.60 -12.20
CA GLY A 75 -5.24 -16.45 -13.34
C GLY A 75 -6.22 -17.58 -13.01
N THR A 76 -6.03 -18.74 -13.66
CA THR A 76 -6.98 -19.87 -13.61
C THR A 76 -6.99 -20.57 -12.25
N ASP A 77 -8.15 -21.10 -11.83
CA ASP A 77 -8.29 -21.93 -10.62
C ASP A 77 -7.74 -23.37 -10.78
N ARG A 78 -6.78 -23.59 -11.70
CA ARG A 78 -6.12 -24.88 -11.87
C ARG A 78 -5.13 -25.09 -10.73
N VAL A 79 -5.41 -26.08 -9.89
CA VAL A 79 -4.55 -26.46 -8.78
C VAL A 79 -3.24 -27.10 -9.26
N GLN A 80 -2.16 -26.92 -8.49
CA GLN A 80 -0.86 -27.52 -8.73
C GLN A 80 -0.17 -27.92 -7.42
N GLU A 81 0.76 -28.87 -7.49
CA GLU A 81 1.60 -29.21 -6.34
C GLU A 81 2.66 -28.12 -6.13
N VAL A 82 2.80 -27.67 -4.88
CA VAL A 82 3.81 -26.70 -4.46
C VAL A 82 4.56 -27.30 -3.28
N SER A 83 5.88 -27.40 -3.40
CA SER A 83 6.76 -27.92 -2.34
C SER A 83 7.62 -26.81 -1.75
N TYR A 84 7.74 -26.76 -0.43
CA TYR A 84 8.57 -25.79 0.28
C TYR A 84 9.25 -26.39 1.51
N THR A 85 10.37 -25.78 1.90
CA THR A 85 11.23 -26.16 3.04
C THR A 85 11.55 -24.94 3.91
N ASP A 86 12.39 -25.14 4.94
CA ASP A 86 13.03 -24.09 5.75
C ASP A 86 12.03 -23.14 6.40
N THR A 87 10.92 -23.70 6.87
CA THR A 87 9.82 -22.93 7.45
C THR A 87 10.20 -22.37 8.81
N LYS A 88 10.13 -21.05 8.97
CA LYS A 88 10.34 -20.35 10.25
C LYS A 88 9.30 -19.27 10.48
N VAL A 89 8.88 -19.08 11.73
CA VAL A 89 7.95 -18.00 12.10
C VAL A 89 8.66 -16.65 11.99
N ILE A 90 8.06 -15.70 11.28
CA ILE A 90 8.58 -14.34 11.13
C ILE A 90 7.62 -13.26 11.65
N GLY A 91 6.37 -13.61 11.95
CA GLY A 91 5.40 -12.71 12.53
C GLY A 91 4.23 -13.44 13.17
N ASN A 92 3.71 -12.88 14.26
CA ASN A 92 2.49 -13.32 14.93
C ASN A 92 1.56 -12.11 15.07
N GLY A 93 0.30 -12.28 14.72
CA GLY A 93 -0.72 -11.24 14.86
C GLY A 93 -2.06 -11.82 15.27
N SER A 94 -3.03 -10.94 15.54
CA SER A 94 -4.37 -11.35 15.95
C SER A 94 -5.13 -12.17 14.90
N PHE A 95 -4.70 -12.08 13.64
CA PHE A 95 -5.29 -12.83 12.51
C PHE A 95 -4.58 -14.16 12.23
N GLY A 96 -3.44 -14.45 12.86
CA GLY A 96 -2.71 -15.70 12.64
C GLY A 96 -1.19 -15.54 12.64
N VAL A 97 -0.53 -16.50 11.99
CA VAL A 97 0.93 -16.66 12.00
C VAL A 97 1.47 -16.49 10.59
N VAL A 98 2.58 -15.77 10.46
CA VAL A 98 3.31 -15.60 9.20
C VAL A 98 4.63 -16.38 9.28
N PHE A 99 4.84 -17.25 8.31
CA PHE A 99 6.07 -18.03 8.15
C PHE A 99 6.88 -17.50 6.98
N GLN A 100 8.20 -17.53 7.07
CA GLN A 100 9.07 -17.56 5.89
C GLN A 100 9.25 -19.03 5.51
N ALA A 101 9.26 -19.34 4.22
CA ALA A 101 9.65 -20.63 3.68
C ALA A 101 10.46 -20.44 2.39
N LYS A 102 11.06 -21.53 1.87
CA LYS A 102 11.78 -21.56 0.60
C LYS A 102 11.10 -22.53 -0.36
N LEU A 103 10.72 -22.08 -1.56
CA LEU A 103 10.17 -22.96 -2.58
C LEU A 103 11.23 -23.94 -3.06
N CYS A 104 10.87 -25.23 -3.17
CA CYS A 104 11.81 -26.27 -3.59
C CYS A 104 12.22 -26.14 -5.06
N ASP A 105 11.28 -25.73 -5.93
CA ASP A 105 11.51 -25.72 -7.38
C ASP A 105 12.36 -24.54 -7.84
N THR A 106 12.11 -23.34 -7.27
CA THR A 106 12.80 -22.10 -7.67
C THR A 106 13.89 -21.68 -6.69
N GLY A 107 13.87 -22.19 -5.46
CA GLY A 107 14.74 -21.72 -4.39
C GLY A 107 14.38 -20.34 -3.83
N GLU A 108 13.30 -19.71 -4.31
CA GLU A 108 12.87 -18.39 -3.87
C GLU A 108 12.28 -18.42 -2.46
N LEU A 109 12.49 -17.34 -1.70
CA LEU A 109 11.86 -17.15 -0.40
C LEU A 109 10.43 -16.65 -0.58
N VAL A 110 9.53 -17.18 0.24
CA VAL A 110 8.11 -16.81 0.28
C VAL A 110 7.66 -16.55 1.71
N ALA A 111 6.61 -15.74 1.86
CA ALA A 111 5.90 -15.56 3.12
C ALA A 111 4.57 -16.33 3.08
N ILE A 112 4.32 -17.19 4.07
CA ILE A 112 3.06 -17.95 4.20
C ILE A 112 2.27 -17.38 5.36
N LYS A 113 1.20 -16.63 5.08
CA LYS A 113 0.26 -16.13 6.09
C LYS A 113 -0.81 -17.17 6.34
N LYS A 114 -0.78 -17.81 7.51
CA LYS A 114 -1.73 -18.83 7.95
C LYS A 114 -2.80 -18.20 8.84
N VAL A 115 -4.05 -18.18 8.36
CA VAL A 115 -5.20 -17.52 9.01
C VAL A 115 -6.30 -18.53 9.29
N LEU A 116 -6.76 -18.59 10.53
CA LEU A 116 -7.91 -19.42 10.89
C LEU A 116 -9.17 -18.93 10.16
N GLN A 117 -9.88 -19.85 9.49
CA GLN A 117 -11.16 -19.56 8.87
C GLN A 117 -12.26 -19.78 9.88
N ASP A 118 -12.57 -18.73 10.65
CA ASP A 118 -13.74 -18.71 11.50
C ASP A 118 -14.98 -18.46 10.65
N ARG A 119 -15.90 -19.42 10.63
CA ARG A 119 -17.16 -19.38 9.85
C ARG A 119 -18.03 -18.16 10.18
N ARG A 120 -17.83 -17.50 11.33
CA ARG A 120 -18.56 -16.30 11.75
C ARG A 120 -18.08 -15.03 11.04
N PHE A 121 -16.87 -15.05 10.49
CA PHE A 121 -16.23 -13.89 9.88
C PHE A 121 -15.97 -14.12 8.38
N LYS A 122 -16.26 -13.11 7.57
CA LYS A 122 -15.92 -13.14 6.13
C LYS A 122 -14.47 -12.71 5.95
N ASN A 123 -13.58 -13.66 5.65
CA ASN A 123 -12.22 -13.32 5.24
C ASN A 123 -12.23 -12.83 3.78
N ARG A 124 -12.18 -11.49 3.61
CA ARG A 124 -12.13 -10.83 2.30
C ARG A 124 -10.72 -10.73 1.73
N GLU A 125 -9.69 -11.06 2.50
CA GLU A 125 -8.29 -10.87 2.13
C GLU A 125 -7.94 -11.63 0.85
N LEU A 126 -8.32 -12.90 0.76
CA LEU A 126 -8.11 -13.70 -0.46
C LEU A 126 -8.83 -13.08 -1.66
N GLN A 127 -10.12 -12.74 -1.52
CA GLN A 127 -10.92 -12.18 -2.62
C GLN A 127 -10.36 -10.84 -3.12
N ILE A 128 -9.82 -10.02 -2.22
CA ILE A 128 -9.18 -8.76 -2.56
C ILE A 128 -7.85 -9.03 -3.24
N MET A 129 -6.96 -9.80 -2.61
CA MET A 129 -5.61 -10.10 -3.13
C MET A 129 -5.61 -10.71 -4.52
N ARG A 130 -6.60 -11.57 -4.84
CA ARG A 130 -6.79 -12.13 -6.18
C ARG A 130 -7.15 -11.09 -7.26
N LYS A 131 -7.49 -9.85 -6.91
CA LYS A 131 -7.76 -8.76 -7.86
C LYS A 131 -6.59 -7.78 -7.99
N LEU A 132 -5.57 -7.90 -7.14
CA LEU A 132 -4.50 -6.91 -7.07
C LEU A 132 -3.28 -7.37 -7.87
N GLU A 133 -2.85 -6.52 -8.79
CA GLU A 133 -1.62 -6.68 -9.56
C GLU A 133 -0.95 -5.32 -9.73
N HIS A 134 0.06 -5.03 -8.89
CA HIS A 134 0.75 -3.75 -8.89
C HIS A 134 2.16 -3.90 -8.31
N CYS A 135 3.16 -3.18 -8.84
CA CYS A 135 4.55 -3.32 -8.42
C CYS A 135 4.78 -2.98 -6.93
N ASN A 136 4.03 -2.03 -6.39
CA ASN A 136 4.07 -1.61 -4.98
C ASN A 136 3.05 -2.29 -4.06
N ILE A 137 2.51 -3.45 -4.46
CA ILE A 137 1.66 -4.31 -3.62
C ILE A 137 2.31 -5.69 -3.57
N VAL A 138 2.27 -6.34 -2.41
CA VAL A 138 2.79 -7.71 -2.26
C VAL A 138 1.98 -8.68 -3.12
N LYS A 139 2.66 -9.50 -3.93
CA LYS A 139 2.03 -10.45 -4.84
C LYS A 139 1.56 -11.69 -4.08
N LEU A 140 0.30 -12.09 -4.32
CA LEU A 140 -0.20 -13.41 -3.98
C LEU A 140 0.26 -14.42 -5.04
N LEU A 141 1.16 -15.31 -4.65
CA LEU A 141 1.68 -16.38 -5.53
C LEU A 141 0.70 -17.54 -5.57
N TYR A 142 0.31 -18.04 -4.39
CA TYR A 142 -0.59 -19.19 -4.25
C TYR A 142 -1.48 -19.04 -3.01
N PHE A 143 -2.54 -19.84 -2.94
CA PHE A 143 -3.27 -20.09 -1.71
C PHE A 143 -3.71 -21.54 -1.59
N PHE A 144 -3.83 -22.03 -0.36
CA PHE A 144 -4.32 -23.38 -0.07
C PHE A 144 -4.97 -23.46 1.30
N TYR A 145 -5.82 -24.46 1.50
CA TYR A 145 -6.45 -24.75 2.78
C TYR A 145 -5.76 -25.91 3.48
N SER A 146 -5.62 -25.83 4.80
CA SER A 146 -5.04 -26.89 5.63
C SER A 146 -5.87 -27.10 6.89
N SER A 147 -6.00 -28.33 7.35
CA SER A 147 -6.64 -28.63 8.64
C SER A 147 -5.80 -28.16 9.82
N GLY A 148 -6.46 -27.77 10.91
CA GLY A 148 -5.87 -27.48 12.20
C GLY A 148 -5.63 -28.71 13.07
N GLU A 149 -5.17 -28.49 14.30
CA GLU A 149 -5.02 -29.55 15.30
C GLU A 149 -6.38 -30.01 15.83
N LYS A 150 -7.37 -29.10 15.93
CA LYS A 150 -8.73 -29.45 16.33
C LYS A 150 -9.57 -29.88 15.12
N ARG A 151 -10.51 -30.78 15.39
CA ARG A 151 -11.25 -31.58 14.39
C ARG A 151 -12.10 -30.79 13.37
N ASP A 152 -12.29 -29.47 13.54
CA ASP A 152 -13.07 -28.63 12.62
C ASP A 152 -12.34 -27.33 12.23
N GLU A 153 -11.08 -27.18 12.64
CA GLU A 153 -10.30 -25.99 12.31
C GLU A 153 -9.81 -26.08 10.87
N VAL A 154 -10.14 -25.07 10.07
CA VAL A 154 -9.64 -24.90 8.71
C VAL A 154 -8.83 -23.62 8.68
N PHE A 155 -7.63 -23.69 8.12
CA PHE A 155 -6.75 -22.55 7.91
C PHE A 155 -6.65 -22.24 6.43
N LEU A 156 -6.74 -20.96 6.11
CA LEU A 156 -6.34 -20.41 4.81
C LEU A 156 -4.86 -20.04 4.90
N ASN A 157 -4.08 -20.50 3.94
CA ASN A 157 -2.67 -20.18 3.81
C ASN A 157 -2.49 -19.34 2.55
N LEU A 158 -2.02 -18.10 2.70
CA LEU A 158 -1.67 -17.22 1.58
C LEU A 158 -0.16 -17.27 1.38
N VAL A 159 0.29 -17.77 0.22
CA VAL A 159 1.71 -17.77 -0.17
C VAL A 159 1.98 -16.50 -0.95
N LEU A 160 2.80 -15.63 -0.36
CA LEU A 160 3.10 -14.28 -0.82
C LEU A 160 4.58 -14.20 -1.20
N GLU A 161 4.94 -13.25 -2.07
CA GLU A 161 6.36 -12.91 -2.24
C GLU A 161 6.96 -12.45 -0.90
N TYR A 162 8.21 -12.85 -0.62
CA TYR A 162 8.90 -12.46 0.60
C TYR A 162 9.68 -11.16 0.39
N ILE A 163 9.47 -10.19 1.28
CA ILE A 163 10.20 -8.93 1.33
C ILE A 163 10.81 -8.80 2.74
N PRO A 164 12.12 -8.55 2.86
CA PRO A 164 12.86 -8.83 4.10
C PRO A 164 12.59 -7.85 5.24
N GLU A 165 12.37 -6.58 4.91
CA GLU A 165 12.27 -5.50 5.90
C GLU A 165 10.89 -4.85 5.91
N THR A 166 10.68 -3.99 6.90
CA THR A 166 9.50 -3.12 6.98
C THR A 166 9.96 -1.69 7.25
N VAL A 167 9.15 -0.71 6.82
CA VAL A 167 9.40 0.70 7.15
C VAL A 167 9.51 0.89 8.67
N TYR A 168 8.70 0.17 9.46
CA TYR A 168 8.80 0.18 10.92
C TYR A 168 10.19 -0.21 11.44
N LYS A 169 10.74 -1.34 10.97
CA LYS A 169 12.05 -1.82 11.41
C LYS A 169 13.16 -0.83 11.05
N VAL A 170 13.11 -0.27 9.84
CA VAL A 170 14.05 0.74 9.36
C VAL A 170 13.96 2.01 10.20
N ALA A 171 12.75 2.57 10.38
CA ALA A 171 12.54 3.76 11.21
C ALA A 171 13.05 3.57 12.64
N ARG A 172 12.77 2.39 13.23
CA ARG A 172 13.25 2.04 14.57
C ARG A 172 14.78 1.96 14.64
N GLN A 173 15.45 1.47 13.60
CA GLN A 173 16.92 1.42 13.56
C GLN A 173 17.53 2.83 13.57
N TYR A 174 17.02 3.74 12.73
CA TYR A 174 17.46 5.14 12.72
C TYR A 174 17.17 5.85 14.06
N ALA A 175 15.99 5.61 14.64
CA ALA A 175 15.65 6.16 15.96
C ALA A 175 16.61 5.68 17.05
N LYS A 176 16.97 4.38 17.08
CA LYS A 176 17.94 3.82 18.03
C LYS A 176 19.33 4.44 17.90
N THR A 177 19.76 4.77 16.68
CA THR A 177 21.04 5.45 16.43
C THR A 177 20.94 6.98 16.53
N LYS A 178 19.80 7.52 16.96
CA LYS A 178 19.51 8.96 17.04
C LYS A 178 19.70 9.70 15.71
N GLN A 179 19.54 8.99 14.60
CA GLN A 179 19.61 9.52 13.24
C GLN A 179 18.20 9.67 12.66
N THR A 180 18.08 10.45 11.59
CA THR A 180 16.86 10.53 10.77
C THR A 180 17.06 9.73 9.51
N ILE A 181 15.98 9.12 9.02
CA ILE A 181 15.99 8.52 7.69
C ILE A 181 16.33 9.63 6.67
N PRO A 182 17.29 9.40 5.75
CA PRO A 182 17.58 10.35 4.69
C PRO A 182 16.33 10.67 3.88
N ILE A 183 16.12 11.96 3.58
CA ILE A 183 14.89 12.45 2.97
C ILE A 183 14.58 11.78 1.61
N ASN A 184 15.60 11.37 0.87
CA ASN A 184 15.44 10.69 -0.43
C ASN A 184 14.79 9.32 -0.28
N PHE A 185 15.07 8.58 0.80
CA PHE A 185 14.35 7.35 1.11
C PHE A 185 12.90 7.64 1.53
N ILE A 186 12.65 8.69 2.31
CA ILE A 186 11.27 9.09 2.67
C ILE A 186 10.46 9.42 1.40
N ARG A 187 11.04 10.15 0.44
CA ARG A 187 10.42 10.41 -0.87
C ARG A 187 10.10 9.12 -1.61
N LEU A 188 11.08 8.21 -1.73
CA LEU A 188 10.89 6.92 -2.41
C LEU A 188 9.77 6.10 -1.79
N TYR A 189 9.75 5.98 -0.47
CA TYR A 189 8.79 5.13 0.24
C TYR A 189 7.38 5.72 0.15
N MET A 190 7.24 7.03 0.40
CA MET A 190 5.94 7.67 0.37
C MET A 190 5.36 7.75 -1.04
N TYR A 191 6.18 7.98 -2.06
CA TYR A 191 5.72 7.97 -3.46
C TYR A 191 5.15 6.61 -3.85
N GLN A 192 5.87 5.52 -3.54
CA GLN A 192 5.44 4.15 -3.81
C GLN A 192 4.19 3.75 -3.01
N LEU A 193 4.06 4.23 -1.76
CA LEU A 193 2.84 4.07 -0.97
C LEU A 193 1.66 4.81 -1.61
N PHE A 194 1.84 6.04 -2.06
CA PHE A 194 0.76 6.77 -2.73
C PHE A 194 0.35 6.14 -4.05
N ARG A 195 1.29 5.56 -4.82
CA ARG A 195 0.94 4.76 -6.01
C ARG A 195 0.11 3.53 -5.68
N SER A 196 0.50 2.75 -4.66
CA SER A 196 -0.28 1.57 -4.27
C SER A 196 -1.68 1.96 -3.75
N LEU A 197 -1.79 3.07 -3.00
CA LEU A 197 -3.08 3.61 -2.56
C LEU A 197 -3.93 4.09 -3.73
N ALA A 198 -3.36 4.80 -4.70
CA ALA A 198 -4.08 5.23 -5.91
C ALA A 198 -4.68 4.02 -6.63
N TYR A 199 -3.87 2.97 -6.82
CA TYR A 199 -4.31 1.72 -7.45
C TYR A 199 -5.50 1.09 -6.70
N ILE A 200 -5.38 0.80 -5.40
CA ILE A 200 -6.47 0.13 -4.67
C ILE A 200 -7.73 1.01 -4.53
N HIS A 201 -7.56 2.33 -4.36
CA HIS A 201 -8.68 3.27 -4.26
C HIS A 201 -9.47 3.36 -5.56
N SER A 202 -8.80 3.22 -6.71
CA SER A 202 -9.50 3.16 -8.02
C SER A 202 -10.41 1.95 -8.18
N LEU A 203 -10.15 0.87 -7.42
CA LEU A 203 -10.98 -0.33 -7.35
C LEU A 203 -12.06 -0.24 -6.24
N GLY A 204 -12.20 0.91 -5.58
CA GLY A 204 -13.07 1.12 -4.43
C GLY A 204 -12.60 0.41 -3.15
N ILE A 205 -11.37 -0.11 -3.12
CA ILE A 205 -10.82 -0.86 -1.99
C ILE A 205 -10.12 0.12 -1.04
N CYS A 206 -10.52 0.11 0.22
CA CYS A 206 -9.83 0.79 1.31
C CYS A 206 -9.02 -0.23 2.11
N HIS A 207 -7.76 0.09 2.42
CA HIS A 207 -6.86 -0.78 3.17
C HIS A 207 -7.26 -0.86 4.66
N ARG A 208 -7.60 0.29 5.25
CA ARG A 208 -8.10 0.46 6.63
C ARG A 208 -7.11 0.07 7.75
N ASP A 209 -5.85 -0.17 7.42
CA ASP A 209 -4.78 -0.40 8.40
C ASP A 209 -3.39 -0.04 7.85
N ILE A 210 -3.29 1.15 7.24
CA ILE A 210 -2.00 1.68 6.78
C ILE A 210 -1.17 2.09 8.00
N LYS A 211 0.03 1.54 8.09
CA LYS A 211 1.00 1.76 9.17
C LYS A 211 2.38 1.24 8.76
N PRO A 212 3.49 1.71 9.36
CA PRO A 212 4.85 1.34 8.97
C PRO A 212 5.14 -0.18 8.98
N GLN A 213 4.42 -0.96 9.80
CA GLN A 213 4.57 -2.42 9.86
C GLN A 213 4.00 -3.13 8.62
N ASN A 214 3.02 -2.52 7.96
CA ASN A 214 2.35 -3.05 6.76
C ASN A 214 2.98 -2.54 5.45
N LEU A 215 4.13 -1.85 5.57
CA LEU A 215 4.92 -1.35 4.45
C LEU A 215 6.21 -2.15 4.38
N LEU A 216 6.22 -3.17 3.53
CA LEU A 216 7.40 -4.01 3.33
C LEU A 216 8.43 -3.25 2.50
N LEU A 217 9.70 -3.49 2.79
CA LEU A 217 10.83 -2.82 2.16
C LEU A 217 11.90 -3.83 1.74
N ASP A 218 12.40 -3.68 0.52
CA ASP A 218 13.71 -4.20 0.14
C ASP A 218 14.76 -3.07 0.29
N PRO A 219 15.67 -3.14 1.30
CA PRO A 219 16.66 -2.11 1.53
C PRO A 219 17.67 -1.95 0.39
N GLU A 220 17.91 -2.99 -0.42
CA GLU A 220 18.90 -2.92 -1.48
C GLU A 220 18.37 -2.18 -2.71
N THR A 221 17.10 -2.41 -3.04
CA THR A 221 16.44 -1.85 -4.24
C THR A 221 15.54 -0.65 -3.93
N ALA A 222 15.34 -0.34 -2.64
CA ALA A 222 14.41 0.67 -2.14
C ALA A 222 12.95 0.47 -2.62
N VAL A 223 12.60 -0.74 -3.05
CA VAL A 223 11.23 -1.11 -3.42
C VAL A 223 10.38 -1.20 -2.16
N LEU A 224 9.24 -0.49 -2.18
CA LEU A 224 8.20 -0.59 -1.16
C LEU A 224 7.01 -1.38 -1.69
N LYS A 225 6.49 -2.30 -0.88
CA LYS A 225 5.29 -3.08 -1.14
C LYS A 225 4.31 -3.01 0.02
N LEU A 226 3.08 -2.59 -0.27
CA LEU A 226 1.97 -2.63 0.68
C LEU A 226 1.53 -4.09 0.91
N CYS A 227 1.33 -4.47 2.18
CA CYS A 227 0.89 -5.81 2.57
C CYS A 227 -0.24 -5.77 3.62
N ASP A 228 -0.74 -6.95 3.98
CA ASP A 228 -1.77 -7.18 5.01
C ASP A 228 -3.15 -6.57 4.69
N PHE A 229 -3.83 -7.20 3.74
CA PHE A 229 -5.19 -6.83 3.34
C PHE A 229 -6.27 -7.48 4.23
N GLY A 230 -5.89 -7.98 5.42
CA GLY A 230 -6.82 -8.61 6.36
C GLY A 230 -7.92 -7.67 6.85
N SER A 231 -7.62 -6.36 6.93
CA SER A 231 -8.59 -5.32 7.27
C SER A 231 -9.25 -4.68 6.05
N ALA A 232 -8.81 -4.98 4.83
CA ALA A 232 -9.28 -4.28 3.65
C ALA A 232 -10.76 -4.58 3.32
N LYS A 233 -11.45 -3.61 2.71
CA LYS A 233 -12.83 -3.76 2.25
C LYS A 233 -13.06 -2.89 1.03
N GLN A 234 -13.84 -3.39 0.07
CA GLN A 234 -14.44 -2.54 -0.96
C GLN A 234 -15.56 -1.71 -0.33
N LEU A 235 -15.41 -0.39 -0.30
CA LEU A 235 -16.39 0.51 0.30
C LEU A 235 -17.47 0.82 -0.73
N LEU A 236 -18.71 0.46 -0.42
CA LEU A 236 -19.88 0.71 -1.26
C LEU A 236 -20.68 1.87 -0.67
N HIS A 237 -21.11 2.78 -1.53
CA HIS A 237 -21.90 3.93 -1.10
C HIS A 237 -23.22 3.47 -0.46
N GLY A 238 -23.56 4.03 0.70
CA GLY A 238 -24.76 3.66 1.46
C GLY A 238 -24.61 2.42 2.36
N GLU A 239 -23.53 1.63 2.24
CA GLU A 239 -23.27 0.52 3.15
C GLU A 239 -22.49 0.97 4.38
N PRO A 240 -22.97 0.68 5.61
CA PRO A 240 -22.26 1.02 6.83
C PRO A 240 -21.01 0.15 7.00
N ASN A 241 -20.01 0.71 7.68
CA ASN A 241 -18.73 0.09 7.96
C ASN A 241 -18.37 0.22 9.44
N VAL A 242 -17.62 -0.76 9.96
CA VAL A 242 -17.11 -0.72 11.34
C VAL A 242 -16.17 0.47 11.49
N SER A 243 -16.45 1.33 12.48
CA SER A 243 -15.65 2.52 12.81
C SER A 243 -14.41 2.19 13.63
N TYR A 244 -14.48 1.21 14.54
CA TYR A 244 -13.35 0.70 15.31
C TYR A 244 -12.44 -0.18 14.43
N ILE A 245 -11.73 0.49 13.51
CA ILE A 245 -10.77 -0.08 12.57
C ILE A 245 -9.51 0.78 12.55
N CYS A 246 -8.47 0.32 11.86
CA CYS A 246 -7.15 0.94 11.82
C CYS A 246 -6.40 0.90 13.17
N SER A 247 -5.07 0.84 13.07
CA SER A 247 -4.18 0.92 14.22
C SER A 247 -4.19 2.34 14.79
N ARG A 248 -4.23 2.47 16.12
CA ARG A 248 -4.60 3.69 16.87
C ARG A 248 -3.88 4.96 16.40
N TYR A 249 -2.54 4.94 16.35
CA TYR A 249 -1.73 6.11 15.97
C TYR A 249 -1.94 6.61 14.53
N TYR A 250 -2.51 5.78 13.68
CA TYR A 250 -2.76 6.06 12.25
C TYR A 250 -4.25 6.21 11.97
N ARG A 251 -5.11 6.15 12.99
CA ARG A 251 -6.56 6.19 12.85
C ARG A 251 -7.03 7.61 12.53
N ALA A 252 -7.84 7.73 11.48
CA ALA A 252 -8.43 9.00 11.07
C ALA A 252 -9.46 9.51 12.09
N PRO A 253 -9.59 10.84 12.27
CA PRO A 253 -10.45 11.41 13.31
C PRO A 253 -11.93 11.04 13.14
N GLU A 254 -12.43 10.93 11.91
CA GLU A 254 -13.81 10.48 11.66
C GLU A 254 -14.10 9.07 12.19
N LEU A 255 -13.09 8.17 12.23
CA LEU A 255 -13.24 6.85 12.83
C LEU A 255 -13.31 6.93 14.36
N ILE A 256 -12.57 7.87 14.96
CA ILE A 256 -12.63 8.15 16.40
C ILE A 256 -13.98 8.74 16.78
N PHE A 257 -14.55 9.59 15.92
CA PHE A 257 -15.93 10.09 16.04
C PHE A 257 -16.99 9.02 15.73
N GLY A 258 -16.62 7.78 15.44
CA GLY A 258 -17.55 6.68 15.23
C GLY A 258 -18.26 6.69 13.87
N ALA A 259 -17.72 7.38 12.86
CA ALA A 259 -18.31 7.40 11.53
C ALA A 259 -18.37 5.98 10.93
N ILE A 260 -19.51 5.62 10.33
CA ILE A 260 -19.72 4.34 9.64
C ILE A 260 -19.76 4.49 8.11
N ASN A 261 -19.87 5.72 7.62
CA ASN A 261 -19.95 6.08 6.19
C ASN A 261 -18.66 6.76 5.69
N TYR A 262 -17.51 6.38 6.26
CA TYR A 262 -16.21 6.88 5.83
C TYR A 262 -15.83 6.39 4.43
N THR A 263 -14.84 7.04 3.83
CA THR A 263 -14.34 6.73 2.49
C THR A 263 -12.89 6.22 2.54
N THR A 264 -12.29 5.95 1.39
CA THR A 264 -10.87 5.62 1.24
C THR A 264 -9.93 6.71 1.78
N LYS A 265 -10.44 7.91 2.08
CA LYS A 265 -9.69 9.03 2.66
C LYS A 265 -9.13 8.76 4.05
N ILE A 266 -9.58 7.72 4.75
CA ILE A 266 -8.93 7.29 6.00
C ILE A 266 -7.50 6.77 5.75
N ASP A 267 -7.25 6.10 4.62
CA ASP A 267 -5.89 5.62 4.29
C ASP A 267 -4.96 6.79 3.98
N VAL A 268 -5.50 7.89 3.42
CA VAL A 268 -4.75 9.12 3.13
C VAL A 268 -4.29 9.78 4.43
N TRP A 269 -5.17 9.84 5.43
CA TRP A 269 -4.80 10.31 6.77
C TRP A 269 -3.70 9.44 7.36
N SER A 270 -3.87 8.11 7.34
CA SER A 270 -2.87 7.17 7.85
C SER A 270 -1.52 7.32 7.15
N ALA A 271 -1.50 7.54 5.83
CA ALA A 271 -0.28 7.84 5.08
C ALA A 271 0.35 9.19 5.49
N GLY A 272 -0.46 10.20 5.84
CA GLY A 272 0.00 11.43 6.47
C GLY A 272 0.68 11.20 7.81
N CYS A 273 0.10 10.35 8.66
CA CYS A 273 0.72 9.94 9.93
C CYS A 273 2.06 9.22 9.69
N VAL A 274 2.14 8.32 8.71
CA VAL A 274 3.39 7.64 8.33
C VAL A 274 4.45 8.65 7.87
N LEU A 275 4.11 9.57 6.95
CA LEU A 275 5.05 10.60 6.50
C LEU A 275 5.56 11.45 7.67
N ALA A 276 4.66 11.92 8.52
CA ALA A 276 5.02 12.71 9.70
C ALA A 276 5.93 11.93 10.66
N GLU A 277 5.64 10.64 10.90
CA GLU A 277 6.46 9.77 11.74
C GLU A 277 7.88 9.60 11.18
N LEU A 278 8.02 9.41 9.87
CA LEU A 278 9.33 9.29 9.24
C LEU A 278 10.15 10.59 9.33
N LEU A 279 9.49 11.75 9.28
CA LEU A 279 10.14 13.06 9.42
C LEU A 279 10.52 13.36 10.88
N LEU A 280 9.72 12.92 11.86
CA LEU A 280 9.95 13.16 13.29
C LEU A 280 10.90 12.14 13.91
N GLY A 281 10.88 10.90 13.43
CA GLY A 281 11.50 9.73 14.04
C GLY A 281 10.65 9.06 15.12
N GLN A 282 9.40 9.50 15.30
CA GLN A 282 8.43 8.98 16.27
C GLN A 282 6.99 9.28 15.81
N PRO A 283 5.97 8.53 16.26
CA PRO A 283 4.58 8.79 15.89
C PRO A 283 4.15 10.23 16.22
N ILE A 284 3.45 10.89 15.29
CA ILE A 284 2.97 12.27 15.48
C ILE A 284 1.80 12.36 16.47
N PHE A 285 0.97 11.32 16.55
CA PHE A 285 -0.20 11.27 17.42
C PHE A 285 -0.20 9.99 18.29
N PRO A 286 0.59 9.94 19.38
CA PRO A 286 0.67 8.77 20.26
C PRO A 286 -0.39 8.82 21.38
N GLY A 287 -1.62 8.40 21.09
CA GLY A 287 -2.69 8.32 22.10
C GLY A 287 -2.79 6.94 22.77
N ASP A 288 -3.06 6.88 24.07
CA ASP A 288 -3.23 5.62 24.80
C ASP A 288 -4.64 5.01 24.64
N SER A 289 -5.67 5.86 24.52
CA SER A 289 -7.06 5.50 24.23
C SER A 289 -7.56 6.09 22.91
N GLY A 290 -8.79 5.75 22.49
CA GLY A 290 -9.42 6.41 21.33
C GLY A 290 -9.55 7.93 21.52
N VAL A 291 -9.72 8.35 22.76
CA VAL A 291 -9.87 9.75 23.11
C VAL A 291 -8.56 10.49 23.29
N ASP A 292 -7.55 9.87 23.90
CA ASP A 292 -6.21 10.46 23.96
C ASP A 292 -5.65 10.65 22.54
N GLN A 293 -5.99 9.73 21.62
CA GLN A 293 -5.66 9.87 20.21
C GLN A 293 -6.23 11.18 19.61
N LEU A 294 -7.49 11.51 19.93
CA LEU A 294 -8.10 12.77 19.48
C LEU A 294 -7.45 13.99 20.15
N VAL A 295 -7.07 13.89 21.42
CA VAL A 295 -6.33 14.95 22.13
C VAL A 295 -5.00 15.25 21.43
N GLU A 296 -4.23 14.23 21.05
CA GLU A 296 -2.97 14.42 20.32
C GLU A 296 -3.18 15.09 18.96
N VAL A 297 -4.26 14.75 18.25
CA VAL A 297 -4.63 15.42 17.00
C VAL A 297 -4.96 16.90 17.24
N ILE A 298 -5.77 17.21 18.26
CA ILE A 298 -6.17 18.58 18.61
C ILE A 298 -4.97 19.43 19.04
N LYS A 299 -3.98 18.85 19.73
CA LYS A 299 -2.75 19.58 20.11
C LYS A 299 -1.99 20.13 18.90
N VAL A 300 -2.08 19.46 17.75
CA VAL A 300 -1.41 19.87 16.52
C VAL A 300 -2.33 20.69 15.63
N LEU A 301 -3.50 20.16 15.29
CA LEU A 301 -4.44 20.80 14.34
C LEU A 301 -5.31 21.88 14.96
N GLY A 302 -5.34 21.99 16.29
CA GLY A 302 -6.31 22.78 17.01
C GLY A 302 -7.67 22.10 17.10
N THR A 303 -8.60 22.75 17.78
CA THR A 303 -9.97 22.24 17.95
C THR A 303 -10.71 22.26 16.61
N PRO A 304 -11.32 21.14 16.17
CA PRO A 304 -12.07 21.12 14.91
C PRO A 304 -13.27 22.06 14.98
N THR A 305 -13.55 22.76 13.88
CA THR A 305 -14.77 23.59 13.79
C THR A 305 -16.02 22.71 13.75
N ARG A 306 -17.19 23.32 13.97
CA ARG A 306 -18.47 22.60 13.88
C ARG A 306 -18.69 21.98 12.51
N GLU A 307 -18.29 22.69 11.46
CA GLU A 307 -18.37 22.24 10.07
C GLU A 307 -17.46 21.03 9.85
N GLN A 308 -16.21 21.08 10.34
CA GLN A 308 -15.29 19.95 10.26
C GLN A 308 -15.81 18.71 11.00
N ILE A 309 -16.37 18.88 12.20
CA ILE A 309 -17.02 17.79 12.94
C ILE A 309 -18.17 17.18 12.13
N ARG A 310 -19.02 18.03 11.53
CA ARG A 310 -20.14 17.58 10.68
C ARG A 310 -19.67 16.80 9.46
N GLU A 311 -18.57 17.22 8.81
CA GLU A 311 -17.99 16.49 7.68
C GLU A 311 -17.37 15.14 8.10
N MET A 312 -16.89 15.02 9.34
CA MET A 312 -16.35 13.77 9.88
C MET A 312 -17.46 12.79 10.30
N ASN A 313 -18.44 13.26 11.07
CA ASN A 313 -19.61 12.48 11.46
C ASN A 313 -20.83 13.40 11.70
N PRO A 314 -21.80 13.45 10.77
CA PRO A 314 -23.00 14.27 10.92
C PRO A 314 -23.87 13.92 12.15
N ASN A 315 -23.78 12.68 12.63
CA ASN A 315 -24.58 12.19 13.76
C ASN A 315 -23.93 12.47 15.11
N TYR A 316 -22.76 13.11 15.13
CA TYR A 316 -22.08 13.46 16.38
C TYR A 316 -22.72 14.71 16.98
N THR A 317 -23.54 14.51 18.02
CA THR A 317 -24.38 15.56 18.63
C THR A 317 -23.84 16.12 19.94
N GLU A 318 -22.74 15.57 20.47
CA GLU A 318 -22.28 15.87 21.83
C GLU A 318 -20.86 16.45 21.89
N PHE A 319 -20.61 17.21 22.96
CA PHE A 319 -19.34 17.79 23.43
C PHE A 319 -18.81 19.10 22.82
N LYS A 320 -18.49 20.00 23.75
CA LYS A 320 -17.66 21.19 23.53
C LYS A 320 -16.23 20.86 23.89
N PHE A 321 -15.37 20.76 22.89
CA PHE A 321 -13.94 20.72 23.11
C PHE A 321 -13.44 22.07 23.67
N PRO A 322 -12.45 22.08 24.57
CA PRO A 322 -11.70 23.29 24.87
C PRO A 322 -11.19 23.91 23.57
N GLN A 323 -11.22 25.23 23.46
CA GLN A 323 -10.73 25.92 22.26
C GLN A 323 -9.20 25.99 22.30
N ILE A 324 -8.56 25.17 21.48
CA ILE A 324 -7.12 25.05 21.33
C ILE A 324 -6.75 25.57 19.93
N LYS A 325 -5.81 26.53 19.89
CA LYS A 325 -5.29 27.04 18.62
C LYS A 325 -4.38 26.00 17.97
N SER A 326 -4.46 25.89 16.65
CA SER A 326 -3.55 25.06 15.86
C SER A 326 -2.09 25.44 16.10
N HIS A 327 -1.23 24.44 16.19
CA HIS A 327 0.20 24.67 16.23
C HIS A 327 0.75 24.85 14.81
N PRO A 328 1.56 25.88 14.51
CA PRO A 328 2.13 26.05 13.18
C PRO A 328 2.95 24.81 12.77
N TRP A 329 2.66 24.25 11.60
CA TRP A 329 3.30 23.04 11.10
C TRP A 329 4.84 23.11 11.08
N GLN A 330 5.40 24.28 10.75
CA GLN A 330 6.85 24.52 10.75
C GLN A 330 7.49 24.34 12.13
N LYS A 331 6.73 24.48 13.21
CA LYS A 331 7.19 24.28 14.59
C LYS A 331 6.93 22.87 15.12
N VAL A 332 6.18 22.04 14.39
CA VAL A 332 5.96 20.62 14.74
C VAL A 332 7.20 19.79 14.36
N PHE A 333 7.81 20.11 13.22
CA PHE A 333 8.96 19.39 12.67
C PHE A 333 10.29 20.04 13.04
N ARG A 334 11.39 19.34 12.75
CA ARG A 334 12.74 19.85 12.97
C ARG A 334 13.03 20.99 11.99
N ILE A 335 13.90 21.93 12.37
CA ILE A 335 14.24 23.12 11.56
C ILE A 335 14.72 22.76 10.13
N ARG A 336 15.38 21.61 9.97
CA ARG A 336 15.93 21.14 8.67
C ARG A 336 14.93 20.32 7.84
N THR A 337 13.69 20.15 8.29
CA THR A 337 12.68 19.43 7.53
C THR A 337 12.28 20.25 6.30
N PRO A 338 12.28 19.69 5.07
CA PRO A 338 11.93 20.43 3.86
C PRO A 338 10.51 21.00 3.90
N THR A 339 10.33 22.23 3.42
CA THR A 339 9.04 22.93 3.42
C THR A 339 7.97 22.17 2.63
N GLU A 340 8.36 21.54 1.52
CA GLU A 340 7.47 20.75 0.66
C GLU A 340 6.98 19.49 1.38
N ALA A 341 7.80 18.90 2.25
CA ALA A 341 7.40 17.75 3.07
C ALA A 341 6.36 18.17 4.11
N ILE A 342 6.59 19.30 4.79
CA ILE A 342 5.65 19.88 5.76
C ILE A 342 4.32 20.25 5.07
N ASN A 343 4.39 20.85 3.89
CA ASN A 343 3.22 21.19 3.10
C ASN A 343 2.43 19.96 2.69
N LEU A 344 3.10 18.88 2.24
CA LEU A 344 2.43 17.61 1.94
C LEU A 344 1.72 17.03 3.16
N VAL A 345 2.37 17.02 4.34
CA VAL A 345 1.73 16.57 5.59
C VAL A 345 0.46 17.37 5.87
N SER A 346 0.51 18.70 5.73
CA SER A 346 -0.65 19.55 6.00
C SER A 346 -1.84 19.25 5.08
N GLN A 347 -1.60 18.87 3.82
CA GLN A 347 -2.66 18.49 2.87
C GLN A 347 -3.19 17.06 3.07
N LEU A 348 -2.48 16.21 3.83
CA LEU A 348 -2.89 14.84 4.17
C LEU A 348 -3.67 14.81 5.49
N LEU A 349 -3.21 15.58 6.49
CA LEU A 349 -3.74 15.60 7.85
C LEU A 349 -4.78 16.71 8.04
N GLU A 350 -5.86 16.61 7.29
CA GLU A 350 -7.04 17.49 7.38
C GLU A 350 -8.19 16.80 8.12
N TYR A 351 -8.92 17.55 8.95
CA TYR A 351 -10.13 17.06 9.61
C TYR A 351 -11.20 16.67 8.58
N THR A 352 -11.53 17.59 7.67
CA THR A 352 -12.51 17.36 6.61
C THR A 352 -12.01 16.28 5.65
N PRO A 353 -12.62 15.08 5.58
CA PRO A 353 -12.06 13.97 4.81
C PRO A 353 -11.93 14.26 3.31
N SER A 354 -12.87 15.04 2.76
CA SER A 354 -12.89 15.45 1.35
C SER A 354 -11.81 16.47 0.99
N ALA A 355 -11.28 17.21 1.97
CA ALA A 355 -10.20 18.18 1.76
C ALA A 355 -8.82 17.51 1.60
N ARG A 356 -8.67 16.26 2.06
CA ARG A 356 -7.41 15.52 1.95
C ARG A 356 -7.04 15.26 0.49
N ILE A 357 -5.78 15.55 0.15
CA ILE A 357 -5.19 15.28 -1.16
C ILE A 357 -5.43 13.81 -1.59
N THR A 358 -5.73 13.56 -2.87
CA THR A 358 -5.85 12.18 -3.38
C THR A 358 -4.47 11.54 -3.49
N PRO A 359 -4.33 10.20 -3.41
CA PRO A 359 -3.02 9.56 -3.52
C PRO A 359 -2.28 9.91 -4.82
N LEU A 360 -2.99 9.93 -5.96
CA LEU A 360 -2.36 10.28 -7.24
C LEU A 360 -1.94 11.76 -7.31
N LYS A 361 -2.73 12.67 -6.73
CA LYS A 361 -2.33 14.09 -6.59
C LYS A 361 -1.15 14.25 -5.62
N ALA A 362 -1.04 13.39 -4.59
CA ALA A 362 0.12 13.34 -3.72
C ALA A 362 1.38 12.89 -4.49
N CYS A 363 1.30 11.89 -5.38
CA CYS A 363 2.44 11.52 -6.25
C CYS A 363 2.94 12.69 -7.11
N ALA A 364 2.03 13.56 -7.56
CA ALA A 364 2.34 14.77 -8.32
C ALA A 364 2.83 15.96 -7.46
N HIS A 365 2.91 15.81 -6.13
CA HIS A 365 3.30 16.89 -5.22
C HIS A 365 4.77 17.31 -5.40
N PRO A 366 5.13 18.60 -5.23
CA PRO A 366 6.50 19.10 -5.37
C PRO A 366 7.53 18.41 -4.47
N PHE A 367 7.10 17.86 -3.34
CA PHE A 367 7.95 17.04 -2.46
C PHE A 367 8.67 15.89 -3.21
N PHE A 368 8.05 15.39 -4.29
CA PHE A 368 8.58 14.29 -5.11
C PHE A 368 9.29 14.76 -6.40
N ASP A 369 9.46 16.08 -6.62
CA ASP A 369 10.09 16.59 -7.86
C ASP A 369 11.52 16.07 -8.04
N GLU A 370 12.27 15.90 -6.95
CA GLU A 370 13.62 15.35 -6.98
C GLU A 370 13.64 13.94 -7.61
N LEU A 371 12.60 13.12 -7.41
CA LEU A 371 12.51 11.79 -8.03
C LEU A 371 12.36 11.88 -9.56
N ARG A 372 11.83 12.99 -10.07
CA ARG A 372 11.55 13.24 -11.49
C ARG A 372 12.68 13.99 -12.20
N GLN A 373 13.72 14.39 -11.49
CA GLN A 373 14.85 15.12 -12.07
C GLN A 373 15.62 14.23 -13.04
N GLU A 374 15.97 14.79 -14.20
CA GLU A 374 16.82 14.12 -15.17
C GLU A 374 18.20 13.84 -14.55
N GLY A 375 18.73 12.63 -14.77
CA GLY A 375 19.98 12.18 -14.16
C GLY A 375 19.86 11.63 -12.74
N ASN A 376 18.72 11.79 -12.05
CA ASN A 376 18.48 11.14 -10.75
C ASN A 376 18.04 9.68 -10.92
N THR A 377 18.95 8.83 -11.40
CA THR A 377 18.64 7.45 -11.79
C THR A 377 19.22 6.39 -10.84
N THR A 378 19.99 6.80 -9.83
CA THR A 378 20.72 5.89 -8.94
C THR A 378 20.47 6.16 -7.46
N LEU A 379 20.35 5.10 -6.68
CA LEU A 379 20.33 5.12 -5.22
C LEU A 379 21.72 5.45 -4.66
N PRO A 380 21.82 5.84 -3.36
CA PRO A 380 23.12 6.11 -2.71
C PRO A 380 24.11 4.92 -2.72
N ASN A 381 23.62 3.69 -2.89
CA ASN A 381 24.43 2.48 -3.01
C ASN A 381 24.89 2.19 -4.45
N GLY A 382 24.65 3.10 -5.41
CA GLY A 382 25.02 2.96 -6.82
C GLY A 382 24.06 2.11 -7.65
N ARG A 383 23.06 1.46 -7.05
CA ARG A 383 22.05 0.69 -7.79
C ARG A 383 21.04 1.60 -8.50
N PRO A 384 20.39 1.14 -9.58
CA PRO A 384 19.34 1.91 -10.23
C PRO A 384 18.15 2.16 -9.26
N MET A 385 17.47 3.28 -9.47
CA MET A 385 16.21 3.59 -8.79
C MET A 385 15.14 2.52 -9.13
N PRO A 386 14.21 2.23 -8.21
CA PRO A 386 13.08 1.34 -8.50
C PRO A 386 12.19 1.91 -9.61
N PRO A 387 11.33 1.11 -10.25
CA PRO A 387 10.44 1.60 -11.28
C PRO A 387 9.36 2.54 -10.69
N LEU A 388 9.55 3.85 -10.85
CA LEU A 388 8.68 4.89 -10.29
C LEU A 388 7.64 5.43 -11.28
N PHE A 389 7.95 5.38 -12.59
CA PHE A 389 7.17 6.03 -13.65
C PHE A 389 6.54 5.06 -14.64
N ASN A 390 6.59 3.76 -14.35
CA ASN A 390 5.93 2.69 -15.09
C ASN A 390 4.43 2.61 -14.72
N PHE A 391 3.71 3.73 -14.88
CA PHE A 391 2.28 3.74 -14.67
C PHE A 391 1.58 2.90 -15.75
N THR A 392 0.65 2.06 -15.32
CA THR A 392 -0.25 1.35 -16.24
C THR A 392 -1.26 2.29 -16.88
N GLU A 393 -1.89 1.89 -17.99
CA GLU A 393 -3.01 2.63 -18.59
C GLU A 393 -4.13 2.85 -17.57
N HIS A 394 -4.41 1.83 -16.75
CA HIS A 394 -5.37 1.92 -15.65
C HIS A 394 -4.99 3.00 -14.64
N GLU A 395 -3.74 3.03 -14.16
CA GLU A 395 -3.29 4.07 -13.20
C GLU A 395 -3.38 5.49 -13.80
N LEU A 396 -2.99 5.66 -15.06
CA LEU A 396 -3.07 6.97 -15.74
C LEU A 396 -4.53 7.41 -15.98
N SER A 397 -5.46 6.46 -16.13
CA SER A 397 -6.89 6.75 -16.30
C SER A 397 -7.58 7.29 -15.04
N ILE A 398 -7.00 7.07 -13.85
CA ILE A 398 -7.58 7.50 -12.56
C ILE A 398 -7.78 9.02 -12.52
N GLN A 399 -6.77 9.78 -12.97
CA GLN A 399 -6.84 11.25 -13.03
C GLN A 399 -5.95 11.78 -14.17
N PRO A 400 -6.42 11.74 -15.44
CA PRO A 400 -5.60 12.03 -16.62
C PRO A 400 -4.99 13.43 -16.63
N SER A 401 -5.62 14.39 -15.96
CA SER A 401 -5.10 15.77 -15.84
C SER A 401 -3.74 15.85 -15.12
N LEU A 402 -3.35 14.83 -14.35
CA LEU A 402 -2.08 14.80 -13.61
C LEU A 402 -0.92 14.19 -14.41
N ILE A 403 -1.17 13.59 -15.58
CA ILE A 403 -0.16 12.91 -16.39
C ILE A 403 1.09 13.78 -16.64
N PRO A 404 0.97 15.09 -17.01
CA PRO A 404 2.14 15.93 -17.24
C PRO A 404 3.02 16.17 -16.00
N GLN A 405 2.46 15.98 -14.80
CA GLN A 405 3.17 16.16 -13.52
C GLN A 405 3.74 14.82 -13.01
N LEU A 406 3.09 13.70 -13.35
CA LEU A 406 3.50 12.36 -12.93
C LEU A 406 4.63 11.79 -13.78
N LEU A 407 4.59 12.02 -15.10
CA LEU A 407 5.56 11.49 -16.06
C LEU A 407 6.61 12.56 -16.42
N PRO A 408 7.89 12.37 -16.08
CA PRO A 408 8.97 13.26 -16.51
C PRO A 408 9.05 13.39 -18.03
N LYS A 409 9.25 14.61 -18.55
CA LYS A 409 9.33 14.88 -20.00
C LYS A 409 10.41 14.05 -20.71
N HIS A 410 11.55 13.83 -20.07
CA HIS A 410 12.66 13.05 -20.64
C HIS A 410 12.29 11.56 -20.85
N LEU A 411 11.33 11.02 -20.08
CA LEU A 411 10.83 9.66 -20.28
C LEU A 411 9.77 9.59 -21.39
N GLN A 412 8.98 10.65 -21.57
CA GLN A 412 7.96 10.71 -22.64
C GLN A 412 8.60 10.72 -24.04
N ASN A 413 9.73 11.44 -24.20
CA ASN A 413 10.42 11.55 -25.49
C ASN A 413 11.11 10.24 -25.92
N ASN A 414 11.56 9.41 -24.99
CA ASN A 414 12.24 8.15 -25.29
C ASN A 414 11.28 7.05 -25.78
N SER A 415 9.98 7.15 -25.51
CA SER A 415 8.97 6.20 -26.00
C SER A 415 8.61 6.41 -27.48
N ALA A 416 8.84 7.60 -28.02
CA ALA A 416 8.54 7.94 -29.42
C ALA A 416 9.64 7.52 -30.42
N GLY A 417 10.78 7.01 -29.95
CA GLY A 417 11.97 6.74 -30.76
C GLY A 417 12.26 5.27 -31.11
N ARG A 418 11.39 4.30 -30.76
CA ARG A 418 11.59 2.89 -31.16
C ARG A 418 10.74 2.55 -32.38
N PRO A 419 11.33 2.20 -33.55
CA PRO A 419 10.55 1.67 -34.64
C PRO A 419 10.02 0.28 -34.24
N VAL A 420 8.71 0.12 -34.39
CA VAL A 420 8.03 -1.17 -34.30
C VAL A 420 8.56 -2.04 -35.44
N ALA A 421 9.38 -3.04 -35.13
CA ALA A 421 9.70 -4.09 -36.09
C ALA A 421 8.43 -4.91 -36.30
N GLY A 422 7.75 -4.62 -37.41
CA GLY A 422 6.53 -5.31 -37.83
C GLY A 422 6.81 -6.79 -38.07
N ALA A 423 5.94 -7.62 -37.50
CA ALA A 423 5.79 -9.02 -37.85
C ALA A 423 5.35 -9.12 -39.32
N GLY A 424 6.24 -9.65 -40.18
CA GLY A 424 5.92 -10.13 -41.52
C GLY A 424 5.82 -11.66 -41.49
N GLY A 425 4.65 -12.18 -41.84
CA GLY A 425 4.28 -13.58 -41.69
C GLY A 425 4.99 -14.58 -42.60
N GLU A 426 4.96 -15.83 -42.16
CA GLU A 426 5.32 -17.02 -42.92
C GLU A 426 4.31 -17.30 -44.03
N GLY A 427 4.82 -17.62 -45.23
CA GLY A 427 4.04 -18.13 -46.36
C GLY A 427 4.98 -18.81 -47.36
N ALA A 428 4.78 -20.12 -47.55
CA ALA A 428 5.72 -21.07 -48.13
C ALA A 428 5.88 -21.01 -49.67
N SER A 429 7.08 -21.46 -50.08
CA SER A 429 7.49 -22.17 -51.32
C SER A 429 6.52 -22.30 -52.51
N GLY A 430 7.02 -22.04 -53.72
CA GLY A 430 6.45 -22.59 -54.96
C GLY A 430 6.95 -21.96 -56.26
N SER A 431 7.80 -22.71 -56.97
CA SER A 431 8.39 -22.54 -58.31
C SER A 431 7.60 -21.88 -59.46
N ALA A 432 8.40 -21.30 -60.37
CA ALA A 432 8.28 -21.28 -61.84
C ALA A 432 7.26 -20.35 -62.52
N SER A 433 7.77 -19.37 -63.28
CA SER A 433 7.86 -19.39 -64.76
C SER A 433 7.84 -17.98 -65.35
N ASN A 434 8.83 -17.71 -66.20
CA ASN A 434 8.84 -16.59 -67.15
C ASN A 434 7.68 -16.76 -68.15
N PRO A 435 7.19 -15.65 -68.74
CA PRO A 435 7.50 -15.49 -70.16
C PRO A 435 7.94 -14.08 -70.57
N SER A 436 8.52 -14.11 -71.76
CA SER A 436 9.28 -13.13 -72.53
C SER A 436 8.47 -12.01 -73.22
N SER A 437 9.26 -11.08 -73.78
CA SER A 437 8.99 -10.16 -74.91
C SER A 437 8.42 -8.78 -74.53
N GLY A 438 8.91 -7.65 -75.03
CA GLY A 438 9.98 -7.40 -75.98
C GLY A 438 10.05 -5.90 -76.35
N ALA A 439 11.23 -5.50 -76.82
CA ALA A 439 11.56 -4.37 -77.71
C ALA A 439 11.31 -2.91 -77.27
N GLY A 440 12.37 -2.07 -77.38
CA GLY A 440 12.23 -0.64 -77.67
C GLY A 440 13.26 0.31 -77.03
N THR A 441 14.52 0.28 -77.47
CA THR A 441 15.42 1.47 -77.49
C THR A 441 15.17 2.27 -78.78
N PRO A 442 15.67 3.52 -79.00
CA PRO A 442 16.88 4.16 -78.44
C PRO A 442 16.81 5.68 -78.15
N GLY A 443 17.89 6.27 -77.60
CA GLY A 443 18.36 7.59 -78.04
C GLY A 443 18.95 8.57 -77.01
N GLY A 444 20.25 8.90 -77.17
CA GLY A 444 20.94 10.13 -76.72
C GLY A 444 21.71 10.00 -75.39
N ALA A 445 23.04 9.81 -75.34
CA ALA A 445 24.13 10.78 -75.63
C ALA A 445 23.98 12.06 -74.77
N THR A 446 24.90 12.47 -73.88
CA THR A 446 26.35 12.68 -74.04
C THR A 446 27.05 12.97 -72.68
N SER A 447 28.38 12.73 -72.67
CA SER A 447 29.47 13.47 -71.98
C SER A 447 29.50 13.49 -70.43
N GLN A 448 30.52 12.84 -69.81
CA GLN A 448 31.84 13.41 -69.43
C GLN A 448 31.71 14.50 -68.32
N ALA A 449 32.51 14.57 -67.26
CA ALA A 449 33.78 13.93 -66.92
C ALA A 449 34.04 13.99 -65.39
N THR A 450 34.93 13.12 -64.90
CA THR A 450 36.09 13.36 -63.97
C THR A 450 35.97 14.46 -62.90
N SER A 451 36.52 14.38 -61.69
CA SER A 451 37.36 13.46 -60.92
C SER A 451 37.69 14.23 -59.63
N ASP A 452 37.92 13.51 -58.53
CA ASP A 452 38.85 13.82 -57.45
C ASP A 452 38.87 15.23 -56.81
N SER A 453 38.38 15.30 -55.56
CA SER A 453 39.20 15.51 -54.36
C SER A 453 38.46 14.96 -53.14
#